data_AF-A0A8J5V038-F1
#
_entry.id   AF-A0A8J5V038-F1
#
_cell.length_a   1.000
_cell.length_b   1.000
_cell.length_c   1.000
_cell.angle_alpha   90.00
_cell.angle_beta   90.00
_cell.angle_gamma   90.00
#
_symmetry.space_group_name_H-M   'P 1'
#
loop_
_entity.id
_entity.type
_entity.pdbx_description
1 polymer ?
#
loop_
_entity_poly.entity_id
_entity_poly.type
_entity_poly.pdbx_seq_one_letter_code
_entity_poly.pdbx_strand_id
1 'polypeptide(L)'
;MFGQRRLLSDMTIGIMGVGNIGKIVAKTLKHFNAKIWGLTRTIPTTKEPFIDEYRTTSSLPEFLSNCHYIINIMPATPETNGLLNGDMLKNCKENNAIFMNVGRGNVINEEDLVNALENKWITAAILDVFEVEPLPSTSKLWIMPQVIISPHNACLARAESVAELFCNNYNKFTHGEPLLHLKSSTESLKLDDVEIMIADCRYLPKIKGKLNNIKWIQSISAGVEQLIELRHEKNINFVITRFVDETYGLDMAEYIVMQIVAFERRQREEYETLKSAVWPHNSMFVSRRLISQMNIGIMGIGNIGKVATPETNGLLNGDMLKNCKENNAIFMNVGRGNVINEEDLVNALENKWITAAILDVFEVEPLPSTSKLWIMPQVIITPHNACTVRADGIANLFKSNYEKYMKGEALPNILNIQRGY
;
A
#
# COMPACT_ATOMS: atom_id res chain seq x y z
N MET A 1 11.61 -37.19 46.13
CA MET A 1 10.92 -37.31 44.83
C MET A 1 11.82 -36.64 43.79
N PHE A 2 12.69 -37.39 43.10
CA PHE A 2 13.55 -36.82 42.06
C PHE A 2 12.76 -36.84 40.75
N GLY A 3 12.20 -35.70 40.36
CA GLY A 3 11.59 -35.58 39.03
C GLY A 3 12.67 -35.56 37.97
N GLN A 4 12.51 -36.34 36.89
CA GLN A 4 13.37 -36.23 35.71
C GLN A 4 13.16 -34.85 35.08
N ARG A 5 14.12 -33.95 35.28
CA ARG A 5 14.18 -32.64 34.61
C ARG A 5 15.29 -32.70 33.58
N ARG A 6 14.98 -32.27 32.36
CA ARG A 6 15.97 -32.18 31.28
C ARG A 6 16.47 -30.75 31.21
N LEU A 7 17.77 -30.54 31.38
CA LEU A 7 18.39 -29.23 31.16
C LEU A 7 18.59 -29.00 29.66
N LEU A 8 18.49 -27.76 29.20
CA LEU A 8 18.75 -27.42 27.79
C LEU A 8 20.19 -27.80 27.37
N SER A 9 21.14 -27.74 28.30
CA SER A 9 22.53 -28.16 28.07
C SER A 9 22.70 -29.64 27.71
N ASP A 10 21.74 -30.48 28.12
CA ASP A 10 21.76 -31.92 27.88
C ASP A 10 21.00 -32.29 26.59
N MET A 11 20.43 -31.29 25.91
CA MET A 11 19.58 -31.49 24.75
C MET A 11 20.31 -31.17 23.45
N THR A 12 20.18 -32.09 22.50
CA THR A 12 20.29 -31.79 21.07
C THR A 12 19.01 -31.15 20.54
N ILE A 13 19.12 -29.96 19.96
CA ILE A 13 18.04 -29.21 19.31
C ILE A 13 18.33 -29.14 17.81
N GLY A 14 17.44 -29.72 17.02
CA GLY A 14 17.43 -29.68 15.58
C GLY A 14 16.67 -28.46 15.07
N ILE A 15 17.29 -27.67 14.19
CA ILE A 15 16.66 -26.54 13.50
C ILE A 15 16.57 -26.88 12.02
N MET A 16 15.34 -27.06 11.52
CA MET A 16 15.05 -27.21 10.11
C MET A 16 14.93 -25.84 9.46
N GLY A 17 15.91 -25.48 8.62
CA GLY A 17 15.98 -24.16 7.99
C GLY A 17 16.91 -23.19 8.74
N VAL A 18 18.20 -23.29 8.47
CA VAL A 18 19.24 -22.38 9.02
C VAL A 18 19.38 -21.10 8.18
N GLY A 19 18.26 -20.41 7.96
CA GLY A 19 18.23 -19.06 7.40
C GLY A 19 18.52 -18.00 8.47
N ASN A 20 18.22 -16.72 8.19
CA ASN A 20 18.44 -15.63 9.14
C ASN A 20 17.80 -15.89 10.52
N ILE A 21 16.56 -16.36 10.55
CA ILE A 21 15.83 -16.68 11.79
C ILE A 21 16.46 -17.89 12.48
N GLY A 22 16.68 -18.99 11.76
CA GLY A 22 17.26 -20.21 12.32
C GLY A 22 18.66 -20.00 12.93
N LYS A 23 19.48 -19.13 12.33
CA LYS A 23 20.79 -18.74 12.90
C LYS A 23 20.66 -18.01 14.23
N ILE A 24 19.71 -17.09 14.37
CA ILE A 24 19.47 -16.36 15.62
C ILE A 24 18.96 -17.34 16.69
N VAL A 25 18.02 -18.22 16.34
CA VAL A 25 17.51 -19.26 17.26
C VAL A 25 18.65 -20.16 17.74
N ALA A 26 19.50 -20.65 16.82
CA ALA A 26 20.69 -21.44 17.14
C ALA A 26 21.62 -20.70 18.11
N LYS A 27 21.95 -19.45 17.78
CA LYS A 27 22.82 -18.60 18.62
C LYS A 27 22.24 -18.39 20.02
N THR A 28 20.95 -18.12 20.14
CA THR A 28 20.28 -17.94 21.43
C THR A 28 20.32 -19.20 22.27
N LEU A 29 19.94 -20.35 21.69
CA LEU A 29 19.96 -21.63 22.38
C LEU A 29 21.38 -22.04 22.79
N LYS A 30 22.39 -21.64 22.02
CA LYS A 30 23.80 -21.90 22.36
C LYS A 30 24.24 -21.22 23.66
N HIS A 31 23.64 -20.10 24.06
CA HIS A 31 23.92 -19.47 25.36
C HIS A 31 23.46 -20.32 26.55
N PHE A 32 22.54 -21.26 26.33
CA PHE A 32 22.10 -22.25 27.32
C PHE A 32 22.89 -23.56 27.22
N ASN A 33 23.99 -23.58 26.46
CA ASN A 33 24.85 -24.74 26.19
C ASN A 33 24.15 -25.91 25.48
N ALA A 34 23.02 -25.68 24.81
CA ALA A 34 22.38 -26.71 24.02
C ALA A 34 23.28 -27.16 22.84
N LYS A 35 23.18 -28.43 22.46
CA LYS A 35 23.82 -28.95 21.24
C LYS A 35 22.91 -28.65 20.05
N ILE A 36 23.42 -27.99 19.02
CA ILE A 36 22.61 -27.49 17.90
C ILE A 36 22.92 -28.26 16.62
N TRP A 37 21.89 -28.86 16.04
CA TRP A 37 21.93 -29.48 14.72
C TRP A 37 21.16 -28.61 13.73
N GLY A 38 21.77 -28.26 12.61
CA GLY A 38 21.15 -27.46 11.55
C GLY A 38 20.87 -28.29 10.30
N LEU A 39 19.60 -28.37 9.89
CA LEU A 39 19.24 -28.94 8.59
C LEU A 39 19.22 -27.83 7.53
N THR A 40 20.02 -28.01 6.48
CA THR A 40 20.13 -27.09 5.35
C THR A 40 19.99 -27.84 4.03
N ARG A 41 19.64 -27.13 2.94
CA ARG A 41 19.59 -27.74 1.61
C ARG A 41 20.97 -28.24 1.15
N THR A 42 22.00 -27.45 1.43
CA THR A 42 23.40 -27.78 1.19
C THR A 42 24.21 -27.39 2.42
N ILE A 43 25.25 -28.16 2.74
CA ILE A 43 26.15 -27.80 3.85
C ILE A 43 26.84 -26.48 3.50
N PRO A 44 26.77 -25.46 4.36
CA PRO A 44 27.39 -24.17 4.07
C PRO A 44 28.92 -24.29 4.10
N THR A 45 29.58 -23.61 3.16
CA THR A 45 31.05 -23.55 3.09
C THR A 45 31.65 -22.90 4.35
N THR A 46 30.98 -21.86 4.87
CA THR A 46 31.33 -21.21 6.13
C THR A 46 30.36 -21.66 7.21
N LYS A 47 30.89 -22.33 8.23
CA LYS A 47 30.10 -22.83 9.36
C LYS A 47 29.96 -21.76 10.43
N GLU A 48 28.77 -21.66 11.01
CA GLU A 48 28.51 -20.78 12.14
C GLU A 48 29.07 -21.41 13.42
N PRO A 49 29.73 -20.65 14.31
CA PRO A 49 30.36 -21.20 15.51
C PRO A 49 29.36 -21.71 16.56
N PHE A 50 28.08 -21.35 16.42
CA PHE A 50 27.00 -21.74 17.32
C PHE A 50 26.17 -22.92 16.79
N ILE A 51 26.59 -23.55 15.68
CA ILE A 51 25.98 -24.76 15.14
C ILE A 51 27.01 -25.89 15.21
N ASP A 52 26.71 -26.93 15.98
CA ASP A 52 27.64 -28.03 16.21
C ASP A 52 27.68 -28.98 15.02
N GLU A 53 26.52 -29.25 14.41
CA GLU A 53 26.38 -30.22 13.33
C GLU A 53 25.48 -29.68 12.21
N TYR A 54 25.91 -29.88 10.95
CA TYR A 54 25.07 -29.61 9.78
C TYR A 54 24.63 -30.92 9.14
N ARG A 55 23.36 -30.99 8.71
CA ARG A 55 22.77 -32.11 7.97
C ARG A 55 22.02 -31.61 6.75
N THR A 56 21.81 -32.49 5.78
CA THR A 56 21.04 -32.21 4.57
C THR A 56 19.76 -33.05 4.57
N THR A 57 18.83 -32.75 3.68
CA THR A 57 17.57 -33.52 3.56
C THR A 57 17.81 -35.01 3.30
N SER A 58 18.93 -35.37 2.64
CA SER A 58 19.35 -36.77 2.46
C SER A 58 19.70 -37.50 3.75
N SER A 59 20.05 -36.80 4.82
CA SER A 59 20.31 -37.34 6.16
C SER A 59 19.23 -36.94 7.18
N LEU A 60 18.03 -36.60 6.69
CA LEU A 60 16.90 -36.24 7.54
C LEU A 60 16.54 -37.32 8.59
N PRO A 61 16.53 -38.63 8.27
CA PRO A 61 16.29 -39.66 9.29
C PRO A 61 17.29 -39.61 10.45
N GLU A 62 18.58 -39.46 10.16
CA GLU A 62 19.65 -39.33 11.17
C GLU A 62 19.47 -38.05 11.99
N PHE A 63 19.11 -36.94 11.33
CA PHE A 63 18.83 -35.69 12.01
C PHE A 63 17.68 -35.84 13.02
N LEU A 64 16.57 -36.43 12.60
CA LEU A 64 15.41 -36.69 13.46
C LEU A 64 15.74 -37.65 14.61
N SER A 65 16.55 -38.68 14.34
CA SER A 65 16.96 -39.68 15.33
C SER A 65 18.02 -39.19 16.32
N ASN A 66 18.49 -37.95 16.23
CA ASN A 66 19.45 -37.38 17.18
C ASN A 66 18.95 -36.12 17.88
N CYS A 67 17.76 -35.62 17.52
CA CYS A 67 17.22 -34.38 18.04
C CYS A 67 16.08 -34.63 19.03
N HIS A 68 16.09 -33.88 20.12
CA HIS A 68 15.03 -33.92 21.13
C HIS A 68 13.99 -32.81 20.93
N TYR A 69 14.40 -31.70 20.33
CA TYR A 69 13.49 -30.68 19.81
C TYR A 69 13.78 -30.54 18.32
N ILE A 70 12.72 -30.55 17.51
CA ILE A 70 12.80 -30.39 16.07
C ILE A 70 12.00 -29.14 15.72
N ILE A 71 12.71 -28.05 15.42
CA ILE A 71 12.13 -26.73 15.17
C ILE A 71 12.12 -26.46 13.66
N ASN A 72 10.94 -26.43 13.06
CA ASN A 72 10.76 -26.06 11.67
C ASN A 72 10.60 -24.55 11.48
N ILE A 73 11.50 -23.97 10.68
CA ILE A 73 11.53 -22.56 10.25
C ILE A 73 11.77 -22.50 8.72
N MET A 74 11.57 -23.61 8.01
CA MET A 74 11.78 -23.66 6.56
C MET A 74 10.72 -22.85 5.81
N PRO A 75 11.07 -22.26 4.66
CA PRO A 75 10.08 -21.70 3.74
C PRO A 75 9.25 -22.81 3.07
N ALA A 76 8.07 -22.45 2.58
CA ALA A 76 7.25 -23.31 1.73
C ALA A 76 7.85 -23.33 0.33
N THR A 77 8.30 -24.50 -0.10
CA THR A 77 8.76 -24.77 -1.47
C THR A 77 8.26 -26.16 -1.89
N PRO A 78 8.29 -26.51 -3.20
CA PRO A 78 7.92 -27.86 -3.63
C PRO A 78 8.71 -28.96 -2.93
N GLU A 79 9.98 -28.72 -2.58
CA GLU A 79 10.87 -29.69 -1.93
C GLU A 79 10.65 -29.81 -0.41
N THR A 80 10.06 -28.78 0.22
CA THR A 80 9.70 -28.85 1.65
C THR A 80 8.26 -29.32 1.86
N ASN A 81 7.46 -29.38 0.80
CA ASN A 81 6.07 -29.80 0.85
C ASN A 81 5.96 -31.28 1.22
N GLY A 82 5.29 -31.57 2.34
CA GLY A 82 5.12 -32.92 2.85
C GLY A 82 6.43 -33.62 3.21
N LEU A 83 7.52 -32.88 3.47
CA LEU A 83 8.83 -33.45 3.77
C LEU A 83 8.81 -34.40 4.99
N LEU A 84 7.87 -34.18 5.91
CA LEU A 84 7.70 -34.98 7.12
C LEU A 84 6.44 -35.88 7.09
N ASN A 85 5.82 -36.07 5.92
CA ASN A 85 4.66 -36.94 5.74
C ASN A 85 5.00 -38.44 5.94
N GLY A 86 3.96 -39.26 6.06
CA GLY A 86 3.99 -40.69 6.32
C GLY A 86 4.70 -41.02 7.63
N ASP A 87 5.59 -42.01 7.58
CA ASP A 87 6.28 -42.53 8.75
C ASP A 87 7.56 -41.75 9.11
N MET A 88 7.83 -40.59 8.51
CA MET A 88 9.12 -39.89 8.68
C MET A 88 9.43 -39.56 10.15
N LEU A 89 8.42 -39.16 10.93
CA LEU A 89 8.58 -38.86 12.35
C LEU A 89 8.86 -40.10 13.22
N LYS A 90 8.69 -41.33 12.72
CA LYS A 90 9.06 -42.57 13.42
C LYS A 90 10.54 -42.61 13.80
N ASN A 91 11.40 -41.94 13.04
CA ASN A 91 12.82 -41.79 13.35
C ASN A 91 13.08 -41.05 14.68
N CYS A 92 12.09 -40.34 15.22
CA CYS A 92 12.21 -39.59 16.49
C CYS A 92 11.89 -40.43 17.74
N LYS A 93 11.37 -41.65 17.56
CA LYS A 93 10.72 -42.46 18.61
C LYS A 93 11.57 -42.66 19.86
N GLU A 94 12.87 -42.83 19.70
CA GLU A 94 13.78 -43.14 20.81
C GLU A 94 14.23 -41.90 21.61
N ASN A 95 13.89 -40.68 21.16
CA ASN A 95 14.44 -39.43 21.74
C ASN A 95 13.46 -38.62 22.58
N ASN A 96 12.23 -39.11 22.79
CA ASN A 96 11.15 -38.31 23.38
C ASN A 96 11.06 -36.91 22.72
N ALA A 97 11.05 -36.91 21.39
CA ALA A 97 11.21 -35.68 20.63
C ALA A 97 9.95 -34.80 20.67
N ILE A 98 10.14 -33.48 20.63
CA ILE A 98 9.08 -32.49 20.52
C ILE A 98 9.21 -31.80 19.17
N PHE A 99 8.14 -31.82 18.39
CA PHE A 99 8.09 -31.11 17.12
C PHE A 99 7.55 -29.69 17.32
N MET A 100 8.20 -28.69 16.73
CA MET A 100 7.77 -27.30 16.79
C MET A 100 7.71 -26.75 15.36
N ASN A 101 6.57 -26.22 14.94
CA ASN A 101 6.42 -25.59 13.63
C ASN A 101 6.04 -24.11 13.77
N VAL A 102 6.98 -23.24 13.41
CA VAL A 102 6.80 -21.77 13.34
C VAL A 102 7.17 -21.24 11.95
N GLY A 103 7.28 -22.14 10.97
CA GLY A 103 7.69 -21.84 9.60
C GLY A 103 6.49 -21.78 8.65
N ARG A 104 6.22 -22.90 7.98
CA ARG A 104 5.07 -23.07 7.09
C ARG A 104 4.39 -24.40 7.37
N GLY A 105 3.06 -24.42 7.34
CA GLY A 105 2.27 -25.59 7.71
C GLY A 105 2.43 -26.77 6.76
N ASN A 106 2.68 -26.51 5.47
CA ASN A 106 2.78 -27.51 4.41
C ASN A 106 3.97 -28.49 4.51
N VAL A 107 4.80 -28.42 5.57
CA VAL A 107 5.91 -29.36 5.79
C VAL A 107 5.43 -30.76 6.20
N ILE A 108 4.25 -30.84 6.80
CA ILE A 108 3.59 -32.07 7.24
C ILE A 108 2.09 -31.87 7.15
N ASN A 109 1.35 -32.87 6.65
CA ASN A 109 -0.11 -32.84 6.74
C ASN A 109 -0.58 -33.18 8.16
N GLU A 110 -1.76 -32.67 8.53
CA GLU A 110 -2.26 -32.85 9.90
C GLU A 110 -2.59 -34.31 10.25
N GLU A 111 -2.94 -35.15 9.27
CA GLU A 111 -3.25 -36.58 9.51
C GLU A 111 -2.01 -37.35 9.96
N ASP A 112 -0.88 -37.17 9.27
CA ASP A 112 0.40 -37.80 9.60
C ASP A 112 0.95 -37.27 10.94
N LEU A 113 0.75 -35.98 11.24
CA LEU A 113 1.13 -35.42 12.54
C LEU A 113 0.31 -36.04 13.69
N VAL A 114 -1.00 -36.18 13.51
CA VAL A 114 -1.88 -36.86 14.48
C VAL A 114 -1.43 -38.31 14.66
N ASN A 115 -1.16 -39.02 13.57
CA ASN A 115 -0.70 -40.41 13.61
C ASN A 115 0.63 -40.56 14.37
N ALA A 116 1.59 -39.65 14.16
CA ALA A 116 2.87 -39.66 14.86
C ALA A 116 2.72 -39.43 16.38
N LEU A 117 1.77 -38.58 16.79
CA LEU A 117 1.46 -38.32 18.20
C LEU A 117 0.72 -39.49 18.86
N GLU A 118 -0.26 -40.08 18.17
CA GLU A 118 -1.00 -41.25 18.65
C GLU A 118 -0.08 -42.47 18.82
N ASN A 119 0.84 -42.70 17.89
CA ASN A 119 1.84 -43.78 17.95
C ASN A 119 3.05 -43.48 18.83
N LYS A 120 3.09 -42.30 19.48
CA LYS A 120 4.19 -41.85 20.35
C LYS A 120 5.55 -41.86 19.67
N TRP A 121 5.59 -41.58 18.36
CA TRP A 121 6.85 -41.33 17.64
C TRP A 121 7.46 -40.00 18.04
N ILE A 122 6.60 -39.03 18.38
CA ILE A 122 6.96 -37.79 19.06
C ILE A 122 6.13 -37.66 20.35
N THR A 123 6.66 -36.93 21.33
CA THR A 123 6.05 -36.75 22.65
C THR A 123 5.01 -35.63 22.65
N ALA A 124 5.26 -34.54 21.91
CA ALA A 124 4.40 -33.37 21.86
C ALA A 124 4.63 -32.56 20.57
N ALA A 125 3.68 -31.69 20.24
CA ALA A 125 3.78 -30.74 19.14
C ALA A 125 3.46 -29.31 19.60
N ILE A 126 4.21 -28.32 19.09
CA ILE A 126 3.97 -26.88 19.30
C ILE A 126 3.80 -26.23 17.93
N LEU A 127 2.62 -25.70 17.63
CA LEU A 127 2.22 -25.32 16.28
C LEU A 127 1.75 -23.86 16.24
N ASP A 128 2.36 -23.06 15.36
CA ASP A 128 1.93 -21.68 15.06
C ASP A 128 1.33 -21.54 13.64
N VAL A 129 1.52 -22.56 12.79
CA VAL A 129 1.14 -22.58 11.37
C VAL A 129 0.55 -23.95 10.99
N PHE A 130 -0.33 -23.99 9.97
CA PHE A 130 -1.12 -25.17 9.58
C PHE A 130 -1.20 -25.31 8.05
N GLU A 131 -1.49 -26.50 7.51
CA GLU A 131 -1.67 -26.69 6.07
C GLU A 131 -2.92 -25.93 5.59
N VAL A 132 -4.00 -26.02 6.37
CA VAL A 132 -5.21 -25.20 6.20
C VAL A 132 -5.27 -24.16 7.30
N GLU A 133 -5.14 -22.88 6.94
CA GLU A 133 -5.21 -21.74 7.87
C GLU A 133 -6.48 -20.90 7.64
N PRO A 134 -7.30 -20.65 8.69
CA PRO A 134 -7.16 -21.12 10.07
C PRO A 134 -7.43 -22.63 10.22
N LEU A 135 -6.85 -23.25 11.24
CA LEU A 135 -7.02 -24.69 11.52
C LEU A 135 -8.53 -25.02 11.65
N PRO A 136 -9.08 -25.97 10.87
CA PRO A 136 -10.49 -26.30 10.92
C PRO A 136 -10.95 -26.70 12.33
N SER A 137 -12.16 -26.29 12.70
CA SER A 137 -12.74 -26.60 14.02
C SER A 137 -12.95 -28.10 14.26
N THR A 138 -13.02 -28.89 13.19
CA THR A 138 -13.12 -30.36 13.23
C THR A 138 -11.78 -31.07 13.42
N SER A 139 -10.66 -30.35 13.44
CA SER A 139 -9.33 -30.97 13.58
C SER A 139 -9.14 -31.63 14.95
N LYS A 140 -8.60 -32.85 14.94
CA LYS A 140 -8.25 -33.59 16.16
C LYS A 140 -7.18 -32.89 16.99
N LEU A 141 -6.31 -32.08 16.36
CA LEU A 141 -5.21 -31.39 17.04
C LEU A 141 -5.69 -30.47 18.17
N TRP A 142 -6.92 -29.95 18.10
CA TRP A 142 -7.52 -29.11 19.14
C TRP A 142 -7.69 -29.81 20.50
N ILE A 143 -7.91 -31.13 20.49
CA ILE A 143 -8.27 -31.90 21.69
C ILE A 143 -7.12 -32.78 22.20
N MET A 144 -5.98 -32.80 21.52
CA MET A 144 -4.81 -33.58 21.93
C MET A 144 -4.05 -32.86 23.05
N PRO A 145 -3.96 -33.41 24.28
CA PRO A 145 -3.40 -32.70 25.43
C PRO A 145 -1.89 -32.41 25.32
N GLN A 146 -1.18 -33.13 24.44
CA GLN A 146 0.24 -32.91 24.15
C GLN A 146 0.49 -31.94 22.99
N VAL A 147 -0.53 -31.24 22.50
CA VAL A 147 -0.43 -30.26 21.42
C VAL A 147 -0.68 -28.85 21.97
N ILE A 148 0.22 -27.93 21.64
CA ILE A 148 0.08 -26.50 21.93
C ILE A 148 -0.09 -25.76 20.61
N ILE A 149 -1.10 -24.90 20.52
CA ILE A 149 -1.43 -24.11 19.33
C ILE A 149 -1.35 -22.61 19.64
N SER A 150 -0.69 -21.86 18.78
CA SER A 150 -0.72 -20.39 18.72
C SER A 150 -1.23 -19.90 17.36
N PRO A 151 -1.90 -18.73 17.29
CA PRO A 151 -2.56 -18.25 16.07
C PRO A 151 -1.62 -17.42 15.17
N HIS A 152 -0.59 -18.04 14.58
CA HIS A 152 0.36 -17.40 13.66
C HIS A 152 0.97 -16.09 14.23
N ASN A 153 1.39 -16.12 15.49
CA ASN A 153 1.88 -14.94 16.20
C ASN A 153 3.30 -15.09 16.76
N ALA A 154 4.03 -16.15 16.38
CA ALA A 154 5.40 -16.39 16.85
C ALA A 154 6.42 -15.32 16.38
N CYS A 155 6.09 -14.55 15.33
CA CYS A 155 6.95 -13.49 14.80
C CYS A 155 6.13 -12.33 14.20
N LEU A 156 5.79 -11.35 15.04
CA LEU A 156 5.18 -10.10 14.58
C LEU A 156 6.28 -9.09 14.20
N ALA A 157 6.15 -8.46 13.03
CA ALA A 157 7.10 -7.46 12.55
C ALA A 157 6.99 -6.14 13.34
N ARG A 158 8.13 -5.49 13.60
CA ARG A 158 8.16 -4.15 14.22
C ARG A 158 8.12 -3.08 13.13
N ALA A 159 7.21 -2.12 13.25
CA ALA A 159 6.98 -1.09 12.24
C ALA A 159 8.26 -0.34 11.83
N GLU A 160 9.14 0.00 12.78
CA GLU A 160 10.40 0.73 12.54
C GLU A 160 11.45 -0.09 11.75
N SER A 161 11.37 -1.42 11.78
CA SER A 161 12.27 -2.30 11.02
C SER A 161 11.79 -2.50 9.58
N VAL A 162 10.47 -2.50 9.38
CA VAL A 162 9.83 -2.60 8.06
C VAL A 162 10.10 -1.30 7.28
N ALA A 163 10.02 -0.17 7.96
CA ALA A 163 10.62 1.13 7.64
C ALA A 163 11.95 1.09 6.93
N GLU A 164 12.96 0.75 7.69
CA GLU A 164 14.34 0.83 7.27
C GLU A 164 14.58 -0.06 6.04
N LEU A 165 13.89 -1.21 5.98
CA LEU A 165 13.87 -2.10 4.84
C LEU A 165 13.29 -1.44 3.58
N PHE A 166 12.18 -0.71 3.65
CA PHE A 166 11.61 -0.01 2.49
C PHE A 166 12.54 1.10 1.98
N CYS A 167 13.21 1.92 2.81
CA CYS A 167 14.11 2.96 2.27
C CYS A 167 15.34 2.33 1.63
N ASN A 168 15.88 1.29 2.27
CA ASN A 168 17.03 0.60 1.71
C ASN A 168 16.66 -0.08 0.38
N ASN A 169 15.46 -0.67 0.29
CA ASN A 169 14.95 -1.24 -0.96
C ASN A 169 14.57 -0.20 -1.99
N TYR A 170 14.04 0.94 -1.58
CA TYR A 170 13.72 2.03 -2.47
C TYR A 170 15.00 2.64 -3.06
N ASN A 171 16.01 2.94 -2.25
CA ASN A 171 17.32 3.40 -2.72
C ASN A 171 18.02 2.38 -3.63
N LYS A 172 17.88 1.07 -3.35
CA LYS A 172 18.43 0.03 -4.23
C LYS A 172 17.63 -0.14 -5.52
N PHE A 173 16.30 -0.02 -5.46
CA PHE A 173 15.39 -0.11 -6.60
C PHE A 173 15.67 0.98 -7.61
N THR A 174 15.95 2.16 -7.10
CA THR A 174 16.20 3.36 -7.87
C THR A 174 17.63 3.45 -8.41
N HIS A 175 18.59 2.70 -7.84
CA HIS A 175 19.95 2.51 -8.36
C HIS A 175 20.14 1.21 -9.16
N GLY A 176 19.07 0.43 -9.39
CA GLY A 176 19.15 -0.85 -10.11
C GLY A 176 19.97 -1.92 -9.40
N GLU A 177 20.25 -1.73 -8.12
CA GLU A 177 20.95 -2.69 -7.29
C GLU A 177 20.01 -3.78 -6.78
N PRO A 178 20.53 -4.97 -6.48
CA PRO A 178 19.74 -6.00 -5.82
C PRO A 178 19.17 -5.49 -4.48
N LEU A 179 17.85 -5.59 -4.35
CA LEU A 179 17.09 -5.20 -3.17
C LEU A 179 17.46 -6.10 -1.97
N LEU A 180 17.57 -5.50 -0.79
CA LEU A 180 17.81 -6.23 0.45
C LEU A 180 16.59 -7.04 0.83
N HIS A 181 16.85 -8.28 1.24
CA HIS A 181 15.82 -9.21 1.69
C HIS A 181 14.62 -9.28 0.74
N LEU A 182 14.87 -9.09 -0.57
CA LEU A 182 13.89 -9.23 -1.62
C LEU A 182 13.41 -10.67 -1.66
N LYS A 183 12.43 -10.91 -0.81
CA LYS A 183 11.27 -11.71 -1.13
C LYS A 183 10.26 -10.72 -1.69
N SER A 184 9.54 -11.09 -2.72
CA SER A 184 8.37 -10.31 -3.14
C SER A 184 7.38 -10.08 -1.95
N SER A 185 7.36 -8.91 -1.23
CA SER A 185 6.29 -8.31 -0.31
C SER A 185 6.71 -7.07 0.63
N THR A 186 5.79 -6.32 1.32
CA THR A 186 5.58 -4.80 1.57
C THR A 186 5.59 -4.14 3.07
N GLU A 187 6.21 -2.94 3.45
CA GLU A 187 5.87 -1.81 4.51
C GLU A 187 7.01 -0.85 5.22
N SER A 188 6.82 0.08 6.25
CA SER A 188 7.02 1.63 6.39
C SER A 188 7.99 2.50 7.37
N LEU A 189 8.60 3.70 6.99
CA LEU A 189 9.87 4.55 7.34
C LEU A 189 10.07 5.67 8.48
N LYS A 190 11.34 6.13 8.82
CA LYS A 190 11.74 7.42 9.55
C LYS A 190 12.09 8.60 8.59
N LEU A 191 11.75 9.87 8.93
CA LEU A 191 11.60 10.97 7.93
C LEU A 191 12.63 12.14 7.91
N ASP A 192 13.36 12.46 9.00
CA ASP A 192 14.29 13.63 9.03
C ASP A 192 15.55 13.44 8.17
N ASP A 193 15.96 12.19 7.94
CA ASP A 193 17.10 11.82 7.09
C ASP A 193 16.72 11.74 5.60
N VAL A 194 15.46 12.02 5.26
CA VAL A 194 14.96 11.84 3.90
C VAL A 194 15.36 13.02 3.03
N GLU A 195 16.26 12.76 2.09
CA GLU A 195 16.70 13.75 1.08
C GLU A 195 15.83 13.73 -0.18
N ILE A 196 15.22 12.58 -0.49
CA ILE A 196 14.32 12.38 -1.62
C ILE A 196 13.05 11.70 -1.12
N MET A 197 11.90 12.31 -1.37
CA MET A 197 10.62 11.80 -0.93
C MET A 197 9.66 11.67 -2.10
N ILE A 198 8.97 10.54 -2.20
CA ILE A 198 7.70 10.46 -2.93
C ILE A 198 6.58 10.64 -1.92
N ALA A 199 5.70 11.61 -2.16
CA ALA A 199 4.58 11.82 -1.26
C ALA A 199 3.40 12.50 -1.94
N ASP A 200 2.23 12.34 -1.32
CA ASP A 200 1.09 13.21 -1.56
C ASP A 200 1.30 14.52 -0.79
N CYS A 201 1.31 15.63 -1.53
CA CYS A 201 1.62 16.94 -1.03
C CYS A 201 0.67 17.42 0.08
N ARG A 202 -0.56 16.90 0.13
CA ARG A 202 -1.58 17.27 1.13
C ARG A 202 -1.18 16.88 2.55
N TYR A 203 -0.35 15.86 2.71
CA TYR A 203 0.08 15.38 4.04
C TYR A 203 1.40 15.99 4.50
N LEU A 204 2.12 16.65 3.60
CA LEU A 204 3.43 17.23 3.90
C LEU A 204 3.41 18.36 4.91
N PRO A 205 2.38 19.25 4.97
CA PRO A 205 2.25 20.22 6.04
C PRO A 205 2.27 19.62 7.45
N LYS A 206 1.80 18.37 7.62
CA LYS A 206 1.77 17.69 8.94
C LYS A 206 3.14 17.22 9.40
N ILE A 207 4.03 16.94 8.45
CA ILE A 207 5.40 16.46 8.73
C ILE A 207 6.46 17.52 8.40
N LYS A 208 6.05 18.75 8.07
CA LYS A 208 6.93 19.80 7.57
C LYS A 208 8.10 20.16 8.48
N GLY A 209 7.91 20.08 9.80
CA GLY A 209 8.98 20.31 10.79
C GLY A 209 10.05 19.22 10.84
N LYS A 210 9.83 18.11 10.11
CA LYS A 210 10.68 16.91 10.07
C LYS A 210 11.31 16.65 8.70
N LEU A 211 11.31 17.66 7.81
CA LEU A 211 11.84 17.56 6.44
C LEU A 211 13.07 18.46 6.30
N ASN A 212 13.97 18.37 7.27
CA ASN A 212 15.07 19.33 7.41
C ASN A 212 16.16 19.15 6.34
N ASN A 213 16.32 17.93 5.81
CA ASN A 213 17.35 17.58 4.83
C ASN A 213 16.81 17.34 3.41
N ILE A 214 15.53 17.62 3.18
CA ILE A 214 14.90 17.32 1.89
C ILE A 214 15.51 18.15 0.76
N LYS A 215 15.88 17.49 -0.34
CA LYS A 215 16.48 18.10 -1.54
C LYS A 215 15.57 17.96 -2.75
N TRP A 216 14.77 16.90 -2.81
CA TRP A 216 13.81 16.67 -3.87
C TRP A 216 12.54 16.00 -3.35
N ILE A 217 11.39 16.53 -3.74
CA ILE A 217 10.09 15.89 -3.53
C ILE A 217 9.47 15.56 -4.90
N GLN A 218 9.27 14.27 -5.15
CA GLN A 218 8.40 13.78 -6.20
C GLN A 218 6.97 13.74 -5.65
N SER A 219 6.15 14.68 -6.08
CA SER A 219 4.73 14.64 -5.80
C SER A 219 4.07 13.48 -6.54
N ILE A 220 3.16 12.78 -5.88
CA ILE A 220 2.26 11.82 -6.55
C ILE A 220 1.02 12.49 -7.14
N SER A 221 0.81 13.79 -6.90
CA SER A 221 -0.29 14.59 -7.44
C SER A 221 0.21 15.65 -8.42
N ALA A 222 -0.70 16.13 -9.28
CA ALA A 222 -0.45 17.26 -10.15
C ALA A 222 -0.38 18.60 -9.37
N GLY A 223 -1.18 18.73 -8.31
CA GLY A 223 -1.13 19.87 -7.38
C GLY A 223 0.00 19.76 -6.36
N VAL A 224 0.68 20.89 -6.16
CA VAL A 224 1.89 21.03 -5.32
C VAL A 224 1.92 22.37 -4.58
N GLU A 225 0.79 23.06 -4.48
CA GLU A 225 0.61 24.37 -3.84
C GLU A 225 1.23 24.40 -2.43
N GLN A 226 0.93 23.38 -1.62
CA GLN A 226 1.41 23.27 -0.24
C GLN A 226 2.93 23.10 -0.15
N LEU A 227 3.56 22.55 -1.19
CA LEU A 227 5.02 22.45 -1.26
C LEU A 227 5.69 23.78 -1.56
N ILE A 228 5.05 24.62 -2.38
CA ILE A 228 5.53 25.98 -2.67
C ILE A 228 5.50 26.82 -1.39
N GLU A 229 4.37 26.80 -0.67
CA GLU A 229 4.23 27.47 0.63
C GLU A 229 5.31 27.01 1.63
N LEU A 230 5.48 25.69 1.76
CA LEU A 230 6.49 25.10 2.64
C LEU A 230 7.90 25.60 2.31
N ARG A 231 8.23 25.65 1.02
CA ARG A 231 9.52 26.12 0.53
C ARG A 231 9.77 27.59 0.88
N HIS A 232 8.74 28.44 0.72
CA HIS A 232 8.81 29.86 1.06
C HIS A 232 8.89 30.12 2.57
N GLU A 233 8.04 29.47 3.38
CA GLU A 233 7.99 29.66 4.84
C GLU A 233 9.32 29.33 5.52
N LYS A 234 10.04 28.33 5.03
CA LYS A 234 11.26 27.82 5.67
C LYS A 234 12.56 28.21 4.97
N ASN A 235 12.47 28.89 3.82
CA ASN A 235 13.62 29.20 2.97
C ASN A 235 14.46 27.94 2.64
N ILE A 236 13.83 26.76 2.57
CA ILE A 236 14.50 25.49 2.26
C ILE A 236 14.45 25.33 0.75
N ASN A 237 15.61 25.18 0.10
CA ASN A 237 15.68 25.06 -1.35
C ASN A 237 15.66 23.58 -1.77
N PHE A 238 14.48 23.03 -2.06
CA PHE A 238 14.34 21.69 -2.64
C PHE A 238 13.63 21.72 -4.00
N VAL A 239 13.98 20.77 -4.87
CA VAL A 239 13.36 20.56 -6.18
C VAL A 239 11.99 19.91 -6.00
N ILE A 240 11.01 20.32 -6.79
CA ILE A 240 9.67 19.73 -6.82
C ILE A 240 9.41 19.22 -8.24
N THR A 241 9.08 17.95 -8.36
CA THR A 241 8.52 17.39 -9.60
C THR A 241 7.08 16.96 -9.34
N ARG A 242 6.18 17.27 -10.27
CA ARG A 242 4.75 16.91 -10.17
C ARG A 242 4.41 15.67 -10.98
N PHE A 243 3.39 14.94 -10.56
CA PHE A 243 2.83 13.86 -11.36
C PHE A 243 1.89 14.42 -12.41
N VAL A 244 2.34 14.42 -13.68
CA VAL A 244 1.52 14.73 -14.84
C VAL A 244 2.00 13.85 -15.98
N ASP A 245 1.14 12.95 -16.43
CA ASP A 245 1.37 12.08 -17.57
C ASP A 245 0.17 12.06 -18.53
N GLU A 246 0.32 11.38 -19.66
CA GLU A 246 -0.73 11.28 -20.69
C GLU A 246 -1.99 10.58 -20.16
N THR A 247 -1.84 9.58 -19.29
CA THR A 247 -2.96 8.84 -18.72
C THR A 247 -3.80 9.70 -17.77
N TYR A 248 -3.15 10.57 -17.00
CA TYR A 248 -3.81 11.57 -16.16
C TYR A 248 -4.70 12.52 -16.99
N GLY A 249 -4.24 12.89 -18.19
CA GLY A 249 -5.03 13.69 -19.13
C GLY A 249 -6.25 12.96 -19.68
N LEU A 250 -6.13 11.65 -19.94
CA LEU A 250 -7.23 10.82 -20.45
C LEU A 250 -8.32 10.61 -19.39
N ASP A 251 -7.96 10.25 -18.15
CA ASP A 251 -8.93 10.08 -17.05
C ASP A 251 -9.75 11.35 -16.82
N MET A 252 -9.09 12.50 -16.83
CA MET A 252 -9.76 13.80 -16.69
C MET A 252 -10.69 14.08 -17.88
N ALA A 253 -10.28 13.72 -19.09
CA ALA A 253 -11.11 13.88 -20.28
C ALA A 253 -12.37 12.99 -20.20
N GLU A 254 -12.24 11.75 -19.76
CA GLU A 254 -13.38 10.84 -19.55
C GLU A 254 -14.35 11.40 -18.51
N TYR A 255 -13.86 11.89 -17.37
CA TYR A 255 -14.70 12.50 -16.35
C TYR A 255 -15.45 13.73 -16.88
N ILE A 256 -14.76 14.64 -17.59
CA ILE A 256 -15.39 15.84 -18.17
C ILE A 256 -16.48 15.43 -19.17
N VAL A 257 -16.19 14.49 -20.07
CA VAL A 257 -17.16 14.00 -21.06
C VAL A 257 -18.34 13.32 -20.37
N MET A 258 -18.09 12.50 -19.35
CA MET A 258 -19.14 11.85 -18.55
C MET A 258 -20.07 12.88 -17.94
N GLN A 259 -19.54 13.92 -17.30
CA GLN A 259 -20.36 14.96 -16.67
C GLN A 259 -21.19 15.75 -17.69
N ILE A 260 -20.61 16.09 -18.84
CA ILE A 260 -21.35 16.74 -19.94
C ILE A 260 -22.51 15.86 -20.40
N VAL A 261 -22.24 14.57 -20.69
CA VAL A 261 -23.27 13.64 -21.15
C VAL A 261 -24.34 13.45 -20.08
N ALA A 262 -23.96 13.16 -18.84
CA ALA A 262 -24.89 12.92 -17.74
C ALA A 262 -25.82 14.12 -17.50
N PHE A 263 -25.29 15.34 -17.55
CA PHE A 263 -26.06 16.57 -17.38
C PHE A 263 -27.03 16.79 -18.55
N GLU A 264 -26.56 16.75 -19.80
CA GLU A 264 -27.40 16.99 -20.98
C GLU A 264 -28.45 15.89 -21.18
N ARG A 265 -28.18 14.70 -20.64
CA ARG A 265 -29.14 13.60 -20.60
C ARG A 265 -30.03 13.62 -19.35
N ARG A 266 -29.87 14.57 -18.44
CA ARG A 266 -30.68 14.73 -17.21
C ARG A 266 -30.67 13.48 -16.33
N GLN A 267 -29.54 12.76 -16.30
CA GLN A 267 -29.42 11.48 -15.63
C GLN A 267 -29.78 11.56 -14.13
N ARG A 268 -29.49 12.69 -13.48
CA ARG A 268 -29.88 12.92 -12.07
C ARG A 268 -31.39 13.00 -11.88
N GLU A 269 -32.11 13.70 -12.75
CA GLU A 269 -33.59 13.77 -12.70
C GLU A 269 -34.19 12.38 -12.89
N GLU A 270 -33.64 11.59 -13.83
CA GLU A 270 -34.05 10.20 -14.07
C GLU A 270 -33.80 9.32 -12.83
N TYR A 271 -32.67 9.49 -12.15
CA TYR A 271 -32.34 8.77 -10.93
C TYR A 271 -33.24 9.14 -9.74
N GLU A 272 -33.58 10.42 -9.55
CA GLU A 272 -34.54 10.83 -8.50
C GLU A 272 -35.97 10.37 -8.81
N THR A 273 -36.34 10.39 -10.09
CA THR A 273 -37.62 9.83 -10.57
C THR A 273 -37.71 8.34 -10.24
N LEU A 274 -36.63 7.58 -10.46
CA LEU A 274 -36.55 6.17 -10.08
C LEU A 274 -36.83 5.96 -8.59
N LYS A 275 -36.24 6.78 -7.70
CA LYS A 275 -36.49 6.68 -6.25
C LYS A 275 -37.95 6.93 -5.87
N SER A 276 -38.66 7.76 -6.62
CA SER A 276 -40.08 8.02 -6.41
C SER A 276 -41.00 6.92 -6.98
N ALA A 277 -40.46 5.99 -7.77
CA ALA A 277 -41.20 4.95 -8.49
C ALA A 277 -42.35 5.50 -9.39
N VAL A 278 -42.23 6.74 -9.85
CA VAL A 278 -43.19 7.38 -10.78
C VAL A 278 -42.61 7.33 -12.19
N TRP A 279 -43.41 6.89 -13.17
CA TRP A 279 -43.04 6.95 -14.60
C TRP A 279 -43.67 8.19 -15.25
N PRO A 280 -42.90 9.25 -15.57
CA PRO A 280 -43.47 10.45 -16.18
C PRO A 280 -43.87 10.17 -17.64
N HIS A 281 -45.17 10.26 -17.93
CA HIS A 281 -45.71 10.00 -19.27
C HIS A 281 -45.61 11.21 -20.24
N ASN A 282 -45.20 12.39 -19.78
CA ASN A 282 -45.09 13.63 -20.59
C ASN A 282 -43.73 13.79 -21.33
N SER A 283 -43.10 12.70 -21.75
CA SER A 283 -41.72 12.70 -22.28
C SER A 283 -41.60 12.72 -23.81
N MET A 284 -42.71 12.78 -24.57
CA MET A 284 -42.64 12.71 -26.05
C MET A 284 -41.91 13.88 -26.71
N PHE A 285 -41.82 15.05 -26.04
CA PHE A 285 -41.15 16.23 -26.57
C PHE A 285 -40.27 16.89 -25.51
N VAL A 286 -39.07 16.35 -25.31
CA VAL A 286 -38.03 17.01 -24.51
C VAL A 286 -37.01 17.61 -25.46
N SER A 287 -36.92 18.95 -25.47
CA SER A 287 -35.84 19.65 -26.19
C SER A 287 -34.51 19.31 -25.50
N ARG A 288 -33.71 18.45 -26.12
CA ARG A 288 -32.36 18.11 -25.67
C ARG A 288 -31.36 18.76 -26.61
N ARG A 289 -30.31 19.36 -26.05
CA ARG A 289 -29.19 19.85 -26.84
C ARG A 289 -28.32 18.66 -27.24
N LEU A 290 -27.91 18.59 -28.50
CA LEU A 290 -26.88 17.63 -28.92
C LEU A 290 -25.51 18.21 -28.59
N ILE A 291 -24.60 17.39 -28.08
CA ILE A 291 -23.23 17.82 -27.76
C ILE A 291 -22.53 18.41 -29.00
N SER A 292 -22.81 17.83 -30.18
CA SER A 292 -22.30 18.33 -31.47
C SER A 292 -22.75 19.74 -31.85
N GLN A 293 -23.75 20.30 -31.17
CA GLN A 293 -24.28 21.65 -31.39
C GLN A 293 -23.82 22.65 -30.31
N MET A 294 -23.02 22.19 -29.34
CA MET A 294 -22.53 23.02 -28.24
C MET A 294 -21.18 23.65 -28.60
N ASN A 295 -20.95 24.83 -28.02
CA ASN A 295 -19.63 25.43 -28.00
C ASN A 295 -18.99 25.15 -26.64
N ILE A 296 -17.92 24.36 -26.63
CA ILE A 296 -17.19 24.00 -25.41
C ILE A 296 -15.92 24.87 -25.37
N GLY A 297 -15.84 25.74 -24.35
CA GLY A 297 -14.63 26.51 -24.06
C GLY A 297 -13.83 25.84 -22.96
N ILE A 298 -12.54 25.59 -23.20
CA ILE A 298 -11.62 25.03 -22.20
C ILE A 298 -10.63 26.12 -21.79
N MET A 299 -10.64 26.47 -20.51
CA MET A 299 -9.66 27.39 -19.92
C MET A 299 -8.48 26.58 -19.37
N GLY A 300 -7.27 26.86 -19.87
CA GLY A 300 -6.06 26.12 -19.50
C GLY A 300 -5.69 25.00 -20.49
N ILE A 301 -5.37 25.36 -21.74
CA ILE A 301 -4.96 24.43 -22.83
C ILE A 301 -3.53 23.83 -22.66
N GLY A 302 -2.97 23.88 -21.46
CA GLY A 302 -1.70 23.22 -21.14
C GLY A 302 -1.94 21.85 -20.51
N ASN A 303 -0.86 21.15 -20.13
CA ASN A 303 -1.01 19.95 -19.32
C ASN A 303 -1.79 20.29 -18.03
N ILE A 304 -2.85 19.53 -17.75
CA ILE A 304 -3.74 19.72 -16.60
C ILE A 304 -2.91 19.74 -15.30
N GLY A 305 -3.23 20.66 -14.39
CA GLY A 305 -2.49 20.82 -13.13
C GLY A 305 -1.38 21.86 -13.15
N LYS A 306 -1.56 23.00 -13.84
CA LYS A 306 -0.84 24.22 -13.45
C LYS A 306 -1.33 24.62 -12.05
N VAL A 307 -0.40 24.95 -11.16
CA VAL A 307 -0.72 25.41 -9.80
C VAL A 307 -1.50 26.72 -9.90
N ALA A 308 -2.45 26.93 -8.98
CA ALA A 308 -3.11 28.22 -8.86
C ALA A 308 -2.07 29.32 -8.59
N THR A 309 -2.00 30.30 -9.47
CA THR A 309 -1.16 31.49 -9.31
C THR A 309 -2.00 32.67 -8.80
N PRO A 310 -1.38 33.72 -8.22
CA PRO A 310 -2.10 34.94 -7.85
C PRO A 310 -2.95 35.53 -8.98
N GLU A 311 -2.52 35.39 -10.24
CA GLU A 311 -3.24 35.86 -11.42
C GLU A 311 -4.47 35.02 -11.78
N THR A 312 -4.53 33.76 -11.32
CA THR A 312 -5.67 32.86 -11.55
C THR A 312 -6.64 32.81 -10.37
N ASN A 313 -6.23 33.32 -9.21
CA ASN A 313 -7.05 33.32 -7.99
C ASN A 313 -8.20 34.33 -8.12
N GLY A 314 -9.43 33.86 -7.96
CA GLY A 314 -10.64 34.67 -8.18
C GLY A 314 -10.76 35.21 -9.61
N LEU A 315 -10.07 34.59 -10.58
CA LEU A 315 -10.10 34.99 -11.99
C LEU A 315 -11.54 35.02 -12.48
N LEU A 316 -12.35 34.03 -12.13
CA LEU A 316 -13.77 34.01 -12.41
C LEU A 316 -14.53 34.64 -11.25
N ASN A 317 -15.08 35.83 -11.49
CA ASN A 317 -15.90 36.58 -10.55
C ASN A 317 -17.29 36.86 -11.14
N GLY A 318 -18.17 37.47 -10.34
CA GLY A 318 -19.55 37.74 -10.73
C GLY A 318 -19.68 38.56 -12.02
N ASP A 319 -18.80 39.54 -12.24
CA ASP A 319 -18.83 40.37 -13.46
C ASP A 319 -18.41 39.59 -14.71
N MET A 320 -17.49 38.63 -14.59
CA MET A 320 -17.17 37.73 -15.69
C MET A 320 -18.30 36.76 -15.99
N LEU A 321 -18.96 36.22 -14.96
CA LEU A 321 -20.10 35.30 -15.13
C LEU A 321 -21.33 35.98 -15.75
N LYS A 322 -21.54 37.28 -15.51
CA LYS A 322 -22.59 38.07 -16.20
C LYS A 322 -22.42 38.09 -17.72
N ASN A 323 -21.19 38.01 -18.21
CA ASN A 323 -20.91 38.02 -19.65
C ASN A 323 -21.14 36.65 -20.32
N CYS A 324 -21.47 35.61 -19.54
CA CYS A 324 -21.88 34.33 -20.09
C CYS A 324 -23.20 34.45 -20.85
N LYS A 325 -23.47 33.48 -21.74
CA LYS A 325 -24.77 33.38 -22.43
C LYS A 325 -25.85 33.07 -21.39
N GLU A 326 -26.58 34.11 -21.00
CA GLU A 326 -27.64 34.06 -19.99
C GLU A 326 -28.58 32.87 -20.24
N ASN A 327 -28.88 32.10 -19.19
CA ASN A 327 -29.73 30.91 -19.24
C ASN A 327 -29.27 29.78 -20.20
N ASN A 328 -28.01 29.77 -20.65
CA ASN A 328 -27.52 28.73 -21.57
C ASN A 328 -26.10 28.23 -21.28
N ALA A 329 -25.36 28.91 -20.40
CA ALA A 329 -24.01 28.52 -20.00
C ALA A 329 -24.01 27.55 -18.81
N ILE A 330 -23.13 26.54 -18.87
CA ILE A 330 -22.84 25.64 -17.75
C ILE A 330 -21.37 25.87 -17.38
N PHE A 331 -21.13 26.09 -16.09
CA PHE A 331 -19.77 26.21 -15.58
C PHE A 331 -19.29 24.86 -15.02
N MET A 332 -18.09 24.43 -15.40
CA MET A 332 -17.47 23.23 -14.87
C MET A 332 -16.07 23.56 -14.35
N ASN A 333 -15.77 23.17 -13.12
CA ASN A 333 -14.45 23.34 -12.53
C ASN A 333 -13.88 22.02 -12.02
N VAL A 334 -12.78 21.61 -12.65
CA VAL A 334 -11.95 20.45 -12.27
C VAL A 334 -10.49 20.86 -12.05
N GLY A 335 -10.22 22.16 -12.01
CA GLY A 335 -8.88 22.72 -11.83
C GLY A 335 -8.55 22.93 -10.36
N ARG A 336 -8.87 24.13 -9.85
CA ARG A 336 -8.76 24.49 -8.43
C ARG A 336 -9.97 25.31 -8.02
N GLY A 337 -10.44 25.12 -6.79
CA GLY A 337 -11.62 25.83 -6.31
C GLY A 337 -11.42 27.35 -6.26
N ASN A 338 -10.23 27.80 -5.89
CA ASN A 338 -9.90 29.23 -5.77
C ASN A 338 -9.86 30.00 -7.10
N VAL A 339 -10.03 29.34 -8.25
CA VAL A 339 -10.18 30.03 -9.55
C VAL A 339 -11.47 30.86 -9.61
N ILE A 340 -12.48 30.48 -8.82
CA ILE A 340 -13.78 31.15 -8.77
C ILE A 340 -14.09 31.56 -7.34
N ASN A 341 -14.66 32.76 -7.16
CA ASN A 341 -15.22 33.15 -5.87
C ASN A 341 -16.57 32.41 -5.68
N GLU A 342 -16.69 31.60 -4.62
CA GLU A 342 -17.88 30.76 -4.41
C GLU A 342 -19.15 31.58 -4.14
N GLU A 343 -19.05 32.75 -3.49
CA GLU A 343 -20.21 33.63 -3.27
C GLU A 343 -20.71 34.21 -4.59
N ASP A 344 -19.80 34.64 -5.47
CA ASP A 344 -20.13 35.11 -6.81
C ASP A 344 -20.73 34.01 -7.68
N LEU A 345 -20.26 32.76 -7.54
CA LEU A 345 -20.84 31.62 -8.22
C LEU A 345 -22.28 31.37 -7.77
N VAL A 346 -22.53 31.40 -6.45
CA VAL A 346 -23.88 31.28 -5.89
C VAL A 346 -24.77 32.40 -6.43
N ASN A 347 -24.29 33.64 -6.39
CA ASN A 347 -25.01 34.80 -6.93
C ASN A 347 -25.32 34.64 -8.42
N ALA A 348 -24.38 34.13 -9.22
CA ALA A 348 -24.57 33.91 -10.65
C ALA A 348 -25.63 32.83 -10.95
N LEU A 349 -25.69 31.78 -10.13
CA LEU A 349 -26.70 30.72 -10.22
C LEU A 349 -28.08 31.19 -9.76
N GLU A 350 -28.16 31.99 -8.69
CA GLU A 350 -29.41 32.58 -8.19
C GLU A 350 -29.99 33.60 -9.19
N ASN A 351 -29.13 34.43 -9.79
CA ASN A 351 -29.50 35.42 -10.81
C ASN A 351 -29.60 34.85 -12.23
N LYS A 352 -29.35 33.54 -12.41
CA LYS A 352 -29.42 32.81 -13.69
C LYS A 352 -28.51 33.34 -14.81
N TRP A 353 -27.41 33.99 -14.45
CA TRP A 353 -26.36 34.36 -15.40
C TRP A 353 -25.73 33.10 -16.01
N ILE A 354 -25.69 32.02 -15.23
CA ILE A 354 -25.39 30.66 -15.69
C ILE A 354 -26.51 29.70 -15.28
N THR A 355 -26.64 28.60 -16.00
CA THR A 355 -27.72 27.61 -15.82
C THR A 355 -27.41 26.61 -14.72
N ALA A 356 -26.16 26.16 -14.64
CA ALA A 356 -25.73 25.12 -13.73
C ALA A 356 -24.22 25.18 -13.48
N ALA A 357 -23.79 24.54 -12.40
CA ALA A 357 -22.37 24.36 -12.08
C ALA A 357 -22.06 22.89 -11.79
N ILE A 358 -20.93 22.40 -12.30
CA ILE A 358 -20.39 21.06 -12.00
C ILE A 358 -19.01 21.26 -11.37
N LEU A 359 -18.90 20.92 -10.10
CA LEU A 359 -17.75 21.25 -9.26
C LEU A 359 -17.14 19.98 -8.68
N ASP A 360 -15.89 19.71 -9.04
CA ASP A 360 -15.09 18.67 -8.39
C ASP A 360 -14.17 19.25 -7.30
N VAL A 361 -13.86 20.55 -7.38
CA VAL A 361 -12.90 21.24 -6.52
C VAL A 361 -13.51 22.48 -5.86
N PHE A 362 -13.07 22.78 -4.64
CA PHE A 362 -13.63 23.85 -3.78
C PHE A 362 -12.53 24.70 -3.14
N GLU A 363 -12.86 25.91 -2.70
CA GLU A 363 -11.88 26.79 -2.03
C GLU A 363 -11.43 26.17 -0.71
N VAL A 364 -12.38 25.58 0.04
CA VAL A 364 -12.11 24.82 1.25
C VAL A 364 -12.57 23.39 1.04
N GLU A 365 -11.64 22.44 1.19
CA GLU A 365 -11.91 21.01 1.06
C GLU A 365 -11.58 20.25 2.37
N PRO A 366 -12.47 19.39 2.88
CA PRO A 366 -13.80 19.06 2.34
C PRO A 366 -14.77 20.26 2.36
N LEU A 367 -15.66 20.35 1.37
CA LEU A 367 -16.64 21.43 1.27
C LEU A 367 -17.47 21.51 2.57
N PRO A 368 -17.50 22.66 3.28
CA PRO A 368 -18.20 22.77 4.55
C PRO A 368 -19.68 22.38 4.42
N SER A 369 -20.22 21.67 5.42
CA SER A 369 -21.63 21.25 5.43
C SER A 369 -22.62 22.41 5.43
N THR A 370 -22.17 23.61 5.81
CA THR A 370 -22.94 24.85 5.78
C THR A 370 -22.98 25.52 4.41
N SER A 371 -22.23 25.03 3.42
CA SER A 371 -22.21 25.63 2.08
C SER A 371 -23.59 25.55 1.42
N LYS A 372 -24.02 26.66 0.82
CA LYS A 372 -25.27 26.72 0.03
C LYS A 372 -25.22 25.80 -1.19
N LEU A 373 -24.03 25.52 -1.73
CA LEU A 373 -23.86 24.71 -2.94
C LEU A 373 -24.46 23.31 -2.79
N TRP A 374 -24.50 22.74 -1.57
CA TRP A 374 -25.08 21.42 -1.29
C TRP A 374 -26.57 21.31 -1.63
N ILE A 375 -27.32 22.39 -1.44
CA ILE A 375 -28.79 22.39 -1.56
C ILE A 375 -29.27 22.96 -2.89
N MET A 376 -28.37 23.48 -3.72
CA MET A 376 -28.73 24.06 -5.02
C MET A 376 -28.99 22.93 -6.04
N PRO A 377 -30.22 22.77 -6.55
CA PRO A 377 -30.57 21.64 -7.43
C PRO A 377 -29.82 21.66 -8.76
N GLN A 378 -29.38 22.83 -9.22
CA GLN A 378 -28.60 23.03 -10.44
C GLN A 378 -27.08 22.84 -10.26
N VAL A 379 -26.63 22.39 -9.08
CA VAL A 379 -25.21 22.14 -8.79
C VAL A 379 -24.96 20.63 -8.65
N ILE A 380 -23.92 20.15 -9.33
CA ILE A 380 -23.36 18.81 -9.16
C ILE A 380 -22.03 18.94 -8.45
N ILE A 381 -21.86 18.19 -7.35
CA ILE A 381 -20.65 18.16 -6.54
C ILE A 381 -20.06 16.76 -6.61
N THR A 382 -18.77 16.67 -6.92
CA THR A 382 -17.96 15.46 -6.71
C THR A 382 -16.79 15.78 -5.78
N PRO A 383 -16.33 14.82 -4.96
CA PRO A 383 -15.40 15.10 -3.87
C PRO A 383 -13.93 15.00 -4.34
N HIS A 384 -13.51 15.89 -5.24
CA HIS A 384 -12.14 15.97 -5.76
C HIS A 384 -11.61 14.62 -6.26
N ASN A 385 -12.38 13.98 -7.14
CA ASN A 385 -12.09 12.67 -7.69
C ASN A 385 -12.22 12.60 -9.22
N ALA A 386 -12.21 13.75 -9.91
CA ALA A 386 -12.28 13.80 -11.36
C ALA A 386 -11.12 13.07 -12.06
N CYS A 387 -9.99 12.90 -11.38
CA CYS A 387 -8.90 12.07 -11.85
C CYS A 387 -8.23 11.35 -10.67
N THR A 388 -7.93 10.06 -10.85
CA THR A 388 -7.23 9.23 -9.87
C THR A 388 -5.85 8.87 -10.39
N VAL A 389 -4.82 9.03 -9.56
CA VAL A 389 -3.46 8.74 -9.98
C VAL A 389 -3.20 7.22 -9.93
N ARG A 390 -2.76 6.65 -11.06
CA ARG A 390 -2.41 5.23 -11.13
C ARG A 390 -1.01 4.96 -10.55
N ALA A 391 -0.89 3.90 -9.75
CA ALA A 391 0.34 3.56 -9.05
C ALA A 391 1.51 3.17 -9.98
N ASP A 392 1.22 2.57 -11.13
CA ASP A 392 2.18 2.22 -12.18
C ASP A 392 2.77 3.46 -12.85
N GLY A 393 1.92 4.45 -13.16
CA GLY A 393 2.36 5.76 -13.66
C GLY A 393 3.33 6.45 -12.69
N ILE A 394 2.99 6.50 -11.39
CA ILE A 394 3.84 7.11 -10.36
C ILE A 394 5.19 6.41 -10.29
N ALA A 395 5.20 5.07 -10.23
CA ALA A 395 6.43 4.30 -10.09
C ALA A 395 7.35 4.48 -11.31
N ASN A 396 6.78 4.49 -12.52
CA ASN A 396 7.53 4.70 -13.77
C ASN A 396 8.10 6.13 -13.87
N LEU A 397 7.29 7.14 -13.55
CA LEU A 397 7.74 8.54 -13.56
C LEU A 397 8.82 8.76 -12.51
N PHE A 398 8.61 8.29 -11.28
CA PHE A 398 9.59 8.42 -10.22
C PHE A 398 10.90 7.71 -10.57
N LYS A 399 10.83 6.47 -11.08
CA LYS A 399 12.03 5.73 -11.51
C LYS A 399 12.80 6.53 -12.57
N SER A 400 12.11 7.01 -13.60
CA SER A 400 12.75 7.82 -14.66
C SER A 400 13.37 9.11 -14.10
N ASN A 401 12.68 9.79 -13.19
CA ASN A 401 13.18 11.01 -12.57
C ASN A 401 14.34 10.74 -11.63
N TYR A 402 14.32 9.64 -10.88
CA TYR A 402 15.41 9.30 -9.99
C TYR A 402 16.68 8.97 -10.75
N GLU A 403 16.59 8.20 -11.83
CA GLU A 403 17.72 7.90 -12.70
C GLU A 403 18.36 9.18 -13.26
N LYS A 404 17.56 10.18 -13.62
CA LYS A 404 18.03 11.51 -14.07
C LYS A 404 18.61 12.34 -12.93
N TYR A 405 17.96 12.33 -11.76
CA TYR A 405 18.40 13.05 -10.57
C TYR A 405 19.79 12.59 -10.13
N MET A 406 20.01 11.28 -10.11
CA MET A 406 21.31 10.69 -9.76
C MET A 406 22.41 11.00 -10.78
N LYS A 407 22.05 11.32 -12.03
CA LYS A 407 22.99 11.74 -13.08
C LYS A 407 23.20 13.27 -13.14
N GLY A 408 22.49 14.05 -12.31
CA GLY A 408 22.50 15.51 -12.37
C GLY A 408 21.85 16.08 -13.64
N GLU A 409 21.05 15.26 -14.34
CA GLU A 409 20.34 15.65 -15.55
C GLU A 409 19.07 16.43 -15.21
N ALA A 410 18.55 17.19 -16.18
CA ALA A 410 17.29 17.91 -16.00
C ALA A 410 16.13 16.93 -15.81
N LEU A 411 15.40 17.06 -14.70
CA LEU A 411 14.20 16.27 -14.46
C LEU A 411 13.05 16.83 -15.32
N PRO A 412 12.26 15.99 -15.99
CA PRO A 412 10.99 16.42 -16.57
C PRO A 412 10.02 16.80 -15.45
N ASN A 413 9.02 17.63 -15.78
CA ASN A 413 7.98 18.07 -14.85
C ASN A 413 8.51 18.77 -13.58
N ILE A 414 9.71 19.37 -13.65
CA ILE A 414 10.19 20.30 -12.62
C ILE A 414 9.24 21.49 -12.60
N LEU A 415 8.76 21.78 -11.40
CA LEU A 415 7.95 22.94 -11.14
C LEU A 415 8.76 24.23 -11.34
N ASN A 416 8.29 25.15 -12.18
CA ASN A 416 8.84 26.51 -12.19
C ASN A 416 8.23 27.33 -11.06
N ILE A 417 9.02 27.55 -10.02
CA ILE A 417 8.54 28.17 -8.78
C ILE A 417 8.18 29.65 -8.95
N GLN A 418 8.83 30.36 -9.87
CA GLN A 418 8.50 31.76 -10.16
C GLN A 418 7.18 31.91 -10.91
N ARG A 419 6.80 30.89 -11.69
CA ARG A 419 5.55 30.88 -12.47
C ARG A 419 4.44 30.08 -11.79
N GLY A 420 4.76 29.37 -10.71
CA GLY A 420 3.87 28.43 -10.05
C GLY A 420 3.70 27.08 -10.76
N TYR A 421 4.08 26.88 -12.04
CA TYR A 421 3.78 25.63 -12.76
C TYR A 421 4.90 25.08 -13.65
#